data_AF-A0A1D2M7X0-F1
#
_entry.id   AF-A0A1D2M7X0-F1
#
_cell.length_a   1.000
_cell.length_b   1.000
_cell.length_c   1.000
_cell.angle_alpha   90.00
_cell.angle_beta   90.00
_cell.angle_gamma   90.00
#
_symmetry.space_group_name_H-M   'P 1'
#
loop_
_entity.id
_entity.type
_entity.pdbx_description
1 polymer ?
#
loop_
_entity_poly.entity_id
_entity_poly.type
_entity_poly.pdbx_seq_one_letter_code
_entity_poly.pdbx_strand_id
1 'polypeptide(L)'
;MFLKSLWALRSSHWPRDVISQEKPLIELCCVLHRQLVTRCDIKIQKLVIDVLRVVIERMRENFNKIAEKEDDKDPAGTEKELNSEEEATGEELQASPSNKYVVMSVLEVVFCLLMPNISTHNSYIFVGRFAPSARIEGLLYPSINTFQQAYQKGNEQVTLKAVGLIAQVFEKADRSVSTCFIHAMAPRILQFLYGEEAKNVRSKGMLEFILESLRAIQILVQLVDSWAKCTLKSGVQMLTLIVPVLINFLVEPHLVGMPMTGHRKLLHDESLQKLMKIGLQYREEFRALMGQCTEMRVKLETVIKNSKSLTNHQWKRR
;
A
#
# COMPACT_ATOMS: atom_id res chain seq x y z
N MET A 1 18.28 -24.63 21.28
CA MET A 1 17.83 -23.75 22.39
C MET A 1 16.69 -22.83 21.98
N PHE A 2 16.82 -22.04 20.91
CA PHE A 2 15.77 -21.10 20.45
C PHE A 2 14.34 -21.67 20.31
N LEU A 3 14.18 -22.84 19.67
CA LEU A 3 12.87 -23.52 19.56
C LEU A 3 12.29 -23.91 20.94
N LYS A 4 13.14 -24.25 21.91
CA LYS A 4 12.71 -24.54 23.29
C LYS A 4 12.29 -23.25 24.00
N SER A 5 12.96 -22.13 23.74
CA SER A 5 12.59 -20.82 24.28
C SER A 5 11.28 -20.30 23.70
N LEU A 6 11.07 -20.37 22.37
CA LEU A 6 9.79 -20.02 21.74
C LEU A 6 8.65 -20.98 22.15
N TRP A 7 8.95 -22.25 22.35
CA TRP A 7 7.97 -23.22 22.85
C TRP A 7 7.65 -23.01 24.34
N ALA A 8 8.64 -22.64 25.16
CA ALA A 8 8.42 -22.23 26.54
C ALA A 8 7.60 -20.94 26.60
N LEU A 9 7.90 -19.97 25.73
CA LEU A 9 7.16 -18.72 25.56
C LEU A 9 5.71 -18.95 25.10
N ARG A 10 5.47 -19.97 24.27
CA ARG A 10 4.13 -20.45 23.91
C ARG A 10 3.39 -21.07 25.10
N SER A 11 4.11 -21.76 25.98
CA SER A 11 3.53 -22.61 27.03
C SER A 11 3.38 -21.91 28.38
N SER A 12 4.17 -20.86 28.64
CA SER A 12 4.02 -19.97 29.78
C SER A 12 2.93 -18.94 29.51
N HIS A 13 2.08 -18.63 30.51
CA HIS A 13 1.25 -17.44 30.41
C HIS A 13 2.18 -16.24 30.16
N TRP A 14 1.92 -15.45 29.13
CA TRP A 14 2.68 -14.24 28.96
C TRP A 14 2.32 -13.28 30.09
N PRO A 15 3.29 -12.59 30.72
CA PRO A 15 2.97 -11.47 31.59
C PRO A 15 2.28 -10.42 30.73
N ARG A 16 1.07 -9.98 31.11
CA ARG A 16 0.36 -8.88 30.42
C ARG A 16 1.25 -7.63 30.31
N ASP A 17 2.18 -7.48 31.23
CA ASP A 17 3.14 -6.37 31.31
C ASP A 17 4.21 -6.40 30.21
N VAL A 18 4.62 -7.59 29.74
CA VAL A 18 5.62 -7.73 28.65
C VAL A 18 4.97 -7.53 27.28
N ILE A 19 3.69 -7.90 27.13
CA ILE A 19 2.91 -7.68 25.89
C ILE A 19 2.45 -6.23 25.77
N SER A 20 2.31 -5.52 26.88
CA SER A 20 1.95 -4.09 26.87
C SER A 20 3.14 -3.20 26.47
N GLN A 21 4.36 -3.75 26.42
CA GLN A 21 5.56 -3.03 26.01
C GLN A 21 5.85 -3.29 24.52
N GLU A 22 6.06 -2.21 23.78
CA GLU A 22 6.24 -2.28 22.32
C GLU A 22 7.63 -2.80 21.92
N LYS A 23 8.67 -2.39 22.65
CA LYS A 23 10.06 -2.77 22.39
C LYS A 23 10.31 -4.29 22.37
N PRO A 24 9.86 -5.09 23.36
CA PRO A 24 10.05 -6.54 23.31
C PRO A 24 9.26 -7.20 22.17
N LEU A 25 8.11 -6.64 21.77
CA LEU A 25 7.35 -7.14 20.62
C LEU A 25 8.08 -6.91 19.29
N ILE A 26 8.72 -5.74 19.13
CA ILE A 26 9.54 -5.41 17.95
C ILE A 26 10.74 -6.35 17.88
N GLU A 27 11.48 -6.51 18.98
CA GLU A 27 12.64 -7.41 19.04
C GLU A 27 12.24 -8.85 18.75
N LEU A 28 11.11 -9.31 19.31
CA LEU A 28 10.53 -10.61 18.98
C LEU A 28 10.24 -10.74 17.49
N CYS A 29 9.54 -9.78 16.89
CA CYS A 29 9.22 -9.80 15.46
C CYS A 29 10.48 -9.80 14.59
N CYS A 30 11.49 -9.01 14.93
CA CYS A 30 12.78 -9.00 14.25
C CYS A 30 13.49 -10.36 14.34
N VAL A 31 13.47 -11.00 15.50
CA VAL A 31 14.03 -12.34 15.69
C VAL A 31 13.24 -13.38 14.89
N LEU A 32 11.91 -13.34 14.92
CA LEU A 32 11.05 -14.23 14.12
C LEU A 32 11.31 -14.06 12.62
N HIS A 33 11.36 -12.82 12.14
CA HIS A 33 11.68 -12.49 10.75
C HIS A 33 13.06 -13.05 10.36
N ARG A 34 14.10 -12.77 11.14
CA ARG A 34 15.45 -13.30 10.89
C ARG A 34 15.46 -14.83 10.86
N GLN A 35 14.71 -15.50 11.73
CA GLN A 35 14.64 -16.96 11.75
C GLN A 35 13.92 -17.52 10.53
N LEU A 36 12.84 -16.88 10.09
CA LEU A 36 12.15 -17.25 8.85
C LEU A 36 13.05 -17.08 7.63
N VAL A 37 13.90 -16.05 7.59
CA VAL A 37 14.82 -15.81 6.47
C VAL A 37 16.05 -16.72 6.52
N THR A 38 16.59 -17.00 7.72
CA THR A 38 17.87 -17.74 7.87
C THR A 38 17.71 -19.24 8.11
N ARG A 39 16.59 -19.70 8.67
CA ARG A 39 16.36 -21.09 9.09
C ARG A 39 14.93 -21.51 8.76
N CYS A 40 14.74 -21.93 7.52
CA CYS A 40 13.44 -22.24 6.93
C CYS A 40 12.93 -23.66 7.24
N ASP A 41 12.92 -24.09 8.50
CA ASP A 41 12.33 -25.38 8.88
C ASP A 41 10.81 -25.24 9.04
N ILE A 42 10.05 -26.22 8.56
CA ILE A 42 8.60 -26.36 8.77
C ILE A 42 8.22 -26.21 10.25
N LYS A 43 9.04 -26.76 11.16
CA LYS A 43 8.84 -26.66 12.61
C LYS A 43 8.99 -25.22 13.11
N ILE A 44 9.95 -24.47 12.54
CA ILE A 44 10.16 -23.06 12.85
C ILE A 44 8.98 -22.25 12.33
N GLN A 45 8.57 -22.43 11.06
CA GLN A 45 7.44 -21.73 10.47
C GLN A 45 6.15 -21.91 11.28
N LYS A 46 5.84 -23.15 11.69
CA LYS A 46 4.65 -23.42 12.51
C LYS A 46 4.71 -22.69 13.85
N LEU A 47 5.87 -22.69 14.50
CA LEU A 47 6.06 -22.01 15.77
C LEU A 47 5.98 -20.48 15.62
N VAL A 48 6.51 -19.93 14.53
CA VAL A 48 6.39 -18.50 14.22
C VAL A 48 4.94 -18.11 13.96
N ILE A 49 4.18 -18.90 13.19
CA ILE A 49 2.75 -18.66 12.92
C ILE A 49 1.96 -18.63 14.24
N ASP A 50 2.21 -19.59 15.14
CA ASP A 50 1.51 -19.68 16.42
C ASP A 50 1.81 -18.45 17.31
N VAL A 51 3.07 -18.03 17.40
CA VAL A 51 3.47 -16.85 18.17
C VAL A 51 2.93 -15.56 17.54
N LEU A 52 3.01 -15.43 16.22
CA LEU A 52 2.56 -14.24 15.50
C LEU A 52 1.04 -14.06 15.58
N ARG A 53 0.26 -15.14 15.58
CA ARG A 53 -1.20 -15.07 15.78
C ARG A 53 -1.54 -14.43 17.12
N VAL A 54 -0.84 -14.83 18.20
CA VAL A 54 -1.03 -14.23 19.52
C VAL A 54 -0.67 -12.75 19.51
N VAL A 55 0.44 -12.38 18.86
CA VAL A 55 0.86 -10.97 18.73
C VAL A 55 -0.18 -10.15 17.97
N ILE A 56 -0.70 -10.64 16.83
CA ILE A 56 -1.72 -9.95 16.02
C ILE A 56 -3.02 -9.76 16.82
N GLU A 57 -3.51 -10.80 17.50
CA GLU A 57 -4.77 -10.72 18.26
C GLU A 57 -4.67 -9.71 19.40
N ARG A 58 -3.53 -9.69 20.11
CA ARG A 58 -3.28 -8.74 21.21
C ARG A 58 -3.05 -7.32 20.72
N MET A 59 -2.36 -7.15 19.60
CA MET A 59 -2.22 -5.86 18.94
C MET A 59 -3.59 -5.29 18.58
N ARG A 60 -4.48 -6.13 18.04
CA ARG A 60 -5.86 -5.74 17.70
C ARG A 60 -6.67 -5.31 18.94
N GLU A 61 -6.57 -6.04 20.04
CA GLU A 61 -7.20 -5.66 21.32
C GLU A 61 -6.68 -4.30 21.82
N ASN A 62 -5.37 -4.03 21.69
CA ASN A 62 -4.79 -2.75 22.09
C ASN A 62 -5.29 -1.60 21.21
N PHE A 63 -5.39 -1.79 19.89
CA PHE A 63 -5.95 -0.78 18.99
C PHE A 63 -7.43 -0.50 19.26
N ASN A 64 -8.24 -1.53 19.53
CA ASN A 64 -9.65 -1.35 19.84
C ASN A 64 -9.86 -0.56 21.15
N LYS A 65 -9.06 -0.85 22.19
CA LYS A 65 -9.12 -0.11 23.47
C LYS A 65 -8.71 1.36 23.34
N ILE A 66 -7.84 1.69 22.38
CA ILE A 66 -7.47 3.07 22.11
C ILE A 66 -8.63 3.79 21.41
N ALA A 67 -9.27 3.15 20.43
CA ALA A 67 -10.44 3.70 19.74
C ALA A 67 -11.64 3.92 20.68
N GLU A 68 -11.89 3.01 21.61
CA GLU A 68 -12.96 3.16 22.62
C GLU A 68 -12.71 4.34 23.59
N LYS A 69 -11.45 4.73 23.82
CA LYS A 69 -11.10 5.89 24.67
C LYS A 69 -11.20 7.23 23.95
N GLU A 70 -11.17 7.22 22.62
CA GLU A 70 -11.33 8.43 21.81
C GLU A 70 -12.81 8.79 21.61
N ASP A 71 -13.70 7.79 21.61
CA ASP A 71 -15.16 7.95 21.46
C ASP A 71 -15.85 8.44 22.76
N ASP A 72 -15.19 8.28 23.91
CA ASP A 72 -15.69 8.69 25.24
C ASP A 72 -15.33 10.16 25.61
N LYS A 73 -14.84 10.94 24.64
CA LYS A 73 -14.65 12.40 24.77
C LYS A 73 -15.86 13.14 24.22
N ASP A 74 -16.82 13.44 25.09
CA ASP A 74 -17.97 14.29 24.77
C ASP A 74 -17.56 15.70 24.25
N PRO A 75 -18.37 16.32 23.36
CA PRO A 75 -18.12 17.65 22.83
C PRO A 75 -18.74 18.72 23.73
N ALA A 76 -17.95 19.32 24.62
CA ALA A 76 -18.36 20.52 25.33
C ALA A 76 -17.29 21.61 25.16
N GLY A 77 -17.72 22.74 24.61
CA GLY A 77 -16.85 23.71 23.94
C GLY A 77 -16.00 24.60 24.82
N THR A 78 -15.09 25.31 24.16
CA THR A 78 -14.68 26.66 24.53
C THR A 78 -14.28 27.37 23.25
N GLU A 79 -15.18 28.21 22.76
CA GLU A 79 -14.85 29.29 21.84
C GLU A 79 -13.80 30.20 22.50
N LYS A 80 -12.66 30.39 21.84
CA LYS A 80 -11.91 31.65 21.88
C LYS A 80 -11.30 31.89 20.52
N GLU A 81 -11.90 32.86 19.83
CA GLU A 81 -11.39 33.49 18.61
C GLU A 81 -10.17 34.39 18.89
N LEU A 82 -9.37 34.53 17.82
CA LEU A 82 -8.48 35.65 17.42
C LEU A 82 -6.97 35.62 17.75
N ASN A 83 -6.24 35.35 16.66
CA ASN A 83 -5.01 35.98 16.16
C ASN A 83 -3.71 35.96 16.97
N SER A 84 -2.75 35.20 16.45
CA SER A 84 -1.45 35.75 16.01
C SER A 84 -0.81 34.80 14.98
N GLU A 85 -0.37 35.37 13.86
CA GLU A 85 0.47 34.74 12.86
C GLU A 85 1.78 34.28 13.52
N GLU A 86 2.13 32.99 13.43
CA GLU A 86 3.49 32.50 13.65
C GLU A 86 3.67 31.13 12.96
N GLU A 87 4.84 30.97 12.34
CA GLU A 87 5.37 29.87 11.55
C GLU A 87 4.77 28.46 11.77
N ALA A 88 4.27 27.88 10.68
CA ALA A 88 3.79 26.50 10.62
C ALA A 88 4.96 25.49 10.68
N THR A 89 5.46 25.19 11.88
CA THR A 89 5.94 23.83 12.17
C THR A 89 4.70 22.98 12.38
N GLY A 90 4.33 22.22 11.34
CA GLY A 90 3.22 21.29 11.37
C GLY A 90 3.40 20.24 12.46
N GLU A 91 2.76 20.44 13.60
CA GLU A 91 2.45 19.37 14.54
C GLU A 91 1.43 18.46 13.86
N GLU A 92 1.98 17.40 13.28
CA GLU A 92 1.28 16.18 12.90
C GLU A 92 0.36 15.77 14.06
N LEU A 93 -0.96 15.72 13.81
CA LEU A 93 -1.93 15.05 14.66
C LEU A 93 -1.52 13.57 14.74
N GLN A 94 -0.67 13.27 15.72
CA GLN A 94 -0.07 11.97 15.95
C GLN A 94 -1.12 10.99 16.45
N ALA A 95 -1.55 10.08 15.59
CA ALA A 95 -1.74 8.71 16.04
C ALA A 95 -0.43 8.27 16.71
N SER A 96 -0.55 7.86 17.98
CA SER A 96 0.55 7.64 18.92
C SER A 96 1.81 7.06 18.25
N PRO A 97 2.98 7.72 18.32
CA PRO A 97 4.19 7.35 17.58
C PRO A 97 4.76 5.97 17.94
N SER A 98 4.20 5.33 18.97
CA SER A 98 4.72 4.17 19.66
C SER A 98 4.32 2.85 18.94
N ASN A 99 3.05 2.70 18.53
CA ASN A 99 2.56 1.46 17.89
C ASN A 99 3.03 1.26 16.43
N LYS A 100 3.54 2.32 15.78
CA LYS A 100 3.96 2.31 14.37
C LYS A 100 4.99 1.21 14.06
N TYR A 101 6.02 1.10 14.90
CA TYR A 101 7.13 0.18 14.66
C TYR A 101 6.70 -1.27 14.86
N VAL A 102 5.84 -1.54 15.84
CA VAL A 102 5.30 -2.88 16.07
C VAL A 102 4.48 -3.35 14.87
N VAL A 103 3.62 -2.49 14.33
CA VAL A 103 2.82 -2.81 13.13
C VAL A 103 3.75 -3.10 11.95
N MET A 104 4.76 -2.27 11.69
CA MET A 104 5.72 -2.51 10.60
C MET A 104 6.44 -3.85 10.75
N SER A 105 6.94 -4.18 11.95
CA SER A 105 7.62 -5.45 12.19
C SER A 105 6.68 -6.65 12.02
N VAL A 106 5.42 -6.54 12.45
CA VAL A 106 4.41 -7.59 12.23
C VAL A 106 4.13 -7.77 10.74
N LEU A 107 3.96 -6.68 9.97
CA LEU A 107 3.72 -6.75 8.53
C LEU A 107 4.86 -7.47 7.79
N GLU A 108 6.12 -7.25 8.18
CA GLU A 108 7.27 -7.92 7.57
C GLU A 108 7.30 -9.43 7.89
N VAL A 109 7.04 -9.83 9.14
CA VAL A 109 6.97 -11.25 9.50
C VAL A 109 5.82 -11.94 8.75
N VAL A 110 4.64 -11.31 8.71
CA VAL A 110 3.48 -11.81 7.96
C VAL A 110 3.82 -11.95 6.48
N PHE A 111 4.43 -10.93 5.89
CA PHE A 111 4.82 -10.93 4.49
C PHE A 111 5.77 -12.08 4.16
N CYS A 112 6.80 -12.32 4.98
CA CYS A 112 7.71 -13.46 4.82
C CYS A 112 7.00 -14.82 4.90
N LEU A 113 6.00 -14.96 5.76
CA LEU A 113 5.20 -16.19 5.85
C LEU A 113 4.32 -16.38 4.62
N LEU A 114 3.70 -15.31 4.12
CA LEU A 114 2.80 -15.33 2.95
C LEU A 114 3.56 -15.54 1.64
N MET A 115 4.81 -15.12 1.58
CA MET A 115 5.59 -15.12 0.35
C MET A 115 6.97 -15.74 0.57
N PRO A 116 7.03 -17.05 0.80
CA PRO A 116 8.29 -17.71 1.09
C PRO A 116 9.27 -17.56 -0.10
N ASN A 117 8.77 -17.52 -1.33
CA ASN A 117 9.56 -17.59 -2.55
C ASN A 117 10.19 -16.27 -3.03
N ILE A 118 9.98 -15.13 -2.35
CA ILE A 118 10.59 -13.87 -2.80
C ILE A 118 12.00 -13.73 -2.23
N SER A 119 12.98 -13.72 -3.13
CA SER A 119 14.28 -13.09 -2.88
C SER A 119 14.04 -11.62 -2.55
N THR A 120 14.21 -11.24 -1.28
CA THR A 120 14.01 -9.86 -0.81
C THR A 120 14.89 -8.89 -1.58
N HIS A 121 14.29 -7.86 -2.19
CA HIS A 121 14.99 -6.73 -2.80
C HIS A 121 15.28 -5.64 -1.77
N ASN A 122 15.85 -6.04 -0.63
CA ASN A 122 16.66 -5.18 0.21
C ASN A 122 17.89 -6.00 0.62
N SER A 123 19.06 -5.42 0.40
CA SER A 123 20.35 -6.09 0.39
C SER A 123 20.58 -6.98 1.62
N TYR A 124 21.25 -8.11 1.37
CA TYR A 124 21.79 -9.11 2.30
C TYR A 124 20.85 -10.27 2.71
N ILE A 125 21.10 -11.41 2.04
CA ILE A 125 21.03 -12.81 2.49
C ILE A 125 20.08 -13.70 1.67
N PHE A 126 20.76 -14.51 0.84
CA PHE A 126 20.57 -15.89 0.37
C PHE A 126 19.17 -16.54 0.18
N VAL A 127 19.14 -17.29 -0.91
CA VAL A 127 18.03 -17.96 -1.61
C VAL A 127 17.57 -19.23 -0.90
N GLY A 128 16.25 -19.37 -0.71
CA GLY A 128 15.58 -20.66 -0.48
C GLY A 128 14.35 -20.76 -1.37
N ARG A 129 14.23 -21.83 -2.16
CA ARG A 129 12.98 -22.21 -2.84
C ARG A 129 12.08 -22.92 -1.82
N PHE A 130 10.80 -22.59 -1.77
CA PHE A 130 9.85 -23.16 -0.81
C PHE A 130 8.73 -23.92 -1.52
N ALA A 131 8.19 -24.94 -0.84
CA ALA A 131 7.02 -25.68 -1.28
C ALA A 131 5.70 -24.92 -0.97
N PRO A 132 4.67 -24.97 -1.83
CA PRO A 132 3.53 -24.05 -1.76
C PRO A 132 2.43 -24.40 -0.73
N SER A 133 1.78 -23.33 -0.28
CA SER A 133 0.32 -23.15 -0.12
C SER A 133 -0.56 -23.82 0.94
N ALA A 134 -0.22 -24.93 1.61
CA ALA A 134 -1.28 -25.64 2.38
C ALA A 134 -1.46 -25.27 3.87
N ARG A 135 -0.74 -24.29 4.45
CA ARG A 135 -0.62 -24.18 5.93
C ARG A 135 -0.92 -22.80 6.54
N ILE A 136 -1.32 -21.83 5.73
CA ILE A 136 -1.49 -20.42 6.14
C ILE A 136 -2.96 -20.02 6.25
N GLU A 137 -3.93 -20.90 5.97
CA GLU A 137 -5.37 -20.52 5.99
C GLU A 137 -5.80 -19.86 7.32
N GLY A 138 -5.31 -20.36 8.46
CA GLY A 138 -5.59 -19.77 9.78
C GLY A 138 -4.83 -18.47 10.12
N LEU A 139 -3.92 -18.02 9.26
CA LEU A 139 -3.19 -16.75 9.40
C LEU A 139 -3.57 -15.76 8.30
N LEU A 140 -4.05 -16.23 7.15
CA LEU A 140 -4.37 -15.42 5.97
C LEU A 140 -5.41 -14.33 6.29
N TYR A 141 -6.51 -14.70 6.93
CA TYR A 141 -7.56 -13.73 7.26
C TYR A 141 -7.13 -12.70 8.31
N PRO A 142 -6.51 -13.09 9.45
CA PRO A 142 -5.90 -12.14 10.37
C PRO A 142 -4.88 -11.21 9.69
N SER A 143 -4.07 -11.75 8.78
CA SER A 143 -3.08 -10.98 8.02
C SER A 143 -3.73 -9.91 7.15
N ILE A 144 -4.73 -10.30 6.35
CA ILE A 144 -5.47 -9.36 5.49
C ILE A 144 -6.06 -8.23 6.33
N ASN A 145 -6.65 -8.54 7.49
CA ASN A 145 -7.20 -7.52 8.38
C ASN A 145 -6.11 -6.58 8.94
N THR A 146 -4.95 -7.11 9.33
CA THR A 146 -3.82 -6.28 9.77
C THR A 146 -3.33 -5.35 8.66
N PHE A 147 -3.22 -5.85 7.42
CA PHE A 147 -2.87 -5.03 6.26
C PHE A 147 -3.93 -3.97 5.94
N GLN A 148 -5.21 -4.31 6.08
CA GLN A 148 -6.31 -3.36 5.91
C GLN A 148 -6.26 -2.22 6.93
N GLN A 149 -6.04 -2.55 8.20
CA GLN A 149 -5.91 -1.55 9.27
C GLN A 149 -4.66 -0.68 9.07
N ALA A 150 -3.53 -1.30 8.74
CA ALA A 150 -2.29 -0.57 8.46
C ALA A 150 -2.41 0.36 7.23
N TYR A 151 -3.23 -0.01 6.24
CA TYR A 151 -3.51 0.82 5.07
C TYR A 151 -4.47 1.98 5.36
N GLN A 152 -5.51 1.76 6.17
CA GLN A 152 -6.57 2.76 6.40
C GLN A 152 -6.31 3.69 7.59
N LYS A 153 -5.72 3.16 8.66
CA LYS A 153 -5.53 3.85 9.95
C LYS A 153 -4.06 4.06 10.31
N GLY A 154 -3.14 3.65 9.44
CA GLY A 154 -1.72 3.81 9.68
C GLY A 154 -1.26 5.25 9.49
N ASN A 155 -0.14 5.60 10.11
CA ASN A 155 0.57 6.85 9.81
C ASN A 155 1.17 6.77 8.40
N GLU A 156 1.56 7.90 7.80
CA GLU A 156 2.04 8.02 6.41
C GLU A 156 3.09 6.96 6.00
N GLN A 157 4.00 6.63 6.91
CA GLN A 157 5.04 5.62 6.68
C GLN A 157 4.52 4.17 6.78
N VAL A 158 3.56 3.92 7.67
CA VAL A 158 2.94 2.58 7.84
C VAL A 158 2.07 2.27 6.63
N THR A 159 1.26 3.23 6.19
CA THR A 159 0.39 3.08 5.02
C THR A 159 1.20 2.87 3.75
N LEU A 160 2.28 3.64 3.55
CA LEU A 160 3.21 3.48 2.43
C LEU A 160 3.86 2.09 2.42
N LYS A 161 4.38 1.63 3.56
CA LYS A 161 4.97 0.29 3.67
C LYS A 161 3.92 -0.79 3.43
N ALA A 162 2.72 -0.65 4.00
CA ALA A 162 1.64 -1.60 3.84
C ALA A 162 1.24 -1.76 2.37
N VAL A 163 1.02 -0.65 1.64
CA VAL A 163 0.65 -0.70 0.23
C VAL A 163 1.76 -1.29 -0.64
N GLY A 164 3.03 -0.97 -0.35
CA GLY A 164 4.17 -1.55 -1.07
C GLY A 164 4.32 -3.06 -0.87
N LEU A 165 4.00 -3.56 0.33
CA LEU A 165 3.95 -5.00 0.60
C LEU A 165 2.74 -5.67 -0.06
N ILE A 166 1.57 -5.04 -0.05
CA ILE A 166 0.36 -5.54 -0.75
C ILE A 166 0.63 -5.66 -2.26
N ALA A 167 1.26 -4.66 -2.86
CA ALA A 167 1.65 -4.68 -4.27
C ALA A 167 2.55 -5.89 -4.60
N GLN A 168 3.51 -6.18 -3.72
CA GLN A 168 4.35 -7.38 -3.86
C GLN A 168 3.53 -8.67 -3.70
N VAL A 169 2.60 -8.74 -2.74
CA VAL A 169 1.69 -9.88 -2.57
C VAL A 169 0.90 -10.15 -3.84
N PHE A 170 0.39 -9.11 -4.51
CA PHE A 170 -0.29 -9.27 -5.79
C PHE A 170 0.63 -9.91 -6.83
N GLU A 171 1.85 -9.40 -6.97
CA GLU A 171 2.79 -9.77 -8.03
C GLU A 171 3.43 -11.16 -7.85
N LYS A 172 3.87 -11.52 -6.63
CA LYS A 172 4.78 -12.66 -6.42
C LYS A 172 4.25 -13.76 -5.52
N ALA A 173 3.06 -13.63 -4.93
CA ALA A 173 2.53 -14.64 -4.02
C ALA A 173 1.88 -15.79 -4.79
N ASP A 174 1.67 -16.91 -4.11
CA ASP A 174 0.88 -18.02 -4.65
C ASP A 174 -0.54 -17.53 -5.04
N ARG A 175 -1.12 -18.14 -6.08
CA ARG A 175 -2.44 -17.78 -6.62
C ARG A 175 -3.53 -17.71 -5.54
N SER A 176 -3.54 -18.63 -4.58
CA SER A 176 -4.51 -18.70 -3.49
C SER A 176 -4.44 -17.45 -2.60
N VAL A 177 -3.23 -17.08 -2.17
CA VAL A 177 -2.97 -15.92 -1.31
C VAL A 177 -3.20 -14.62 -2.07
N SER A 178 -2.61 -14.49 -3.27
CA SER A 178 -2.75 -13.30 -4.11
C SER A 178 -4.22 -13.00 -4.42
N THR A 179 -5.01 -14.01 -4.82
CA THR A 179 -6.45 -13.82 -5.12
C THR A 179 -7.23 -13.28 -3.91
N CYS A 180 -7.00 -13.82 -2.72
CA CYS A 180 -7.67 -13.33 -1.50
C CYS A 180 -7.29 -11.88 -1.17
N PHE A 181 -6.01 -11.55 -1.30
CA PHE A 181 -5.52 -10.18 -1.10
C PHE A 181 -6.07 -9.22 -2.16
N ILE A 182 -6.15 -9.62 -3.42
CA ILE A 182 -6.71 -8.82 -4.52
C ILE A 182 -8.16 -8.47 -4.21
N HIS A 183 -8.99 -9.46 -3.88
CA HIS A 183 -10.40 -9.21 -3.57
C HIS A 183 -10.60 -8.31 -2.34
N ALA A 184 -9.73 -8.42 -1.33
CA ALA A 184 -9.84 -7.66 -0.10
C ALA A 184 -9.25 -6.23 -0.18
N MET A 185 -8.18 -6.04 -0.96
CA MET A 185 -7.40 -4.80 -0.98
C MET A 185 -7.59 -3.97 -2.25
N ALA A 186 -7.71 -4.59 -3.42
CA ALA A 186 -7.79 -3.84 -4.69
C ALA A 186 -9.00 -2.88 -4.77
N PRO A 187 -10.22 -3.27 -4.33
CA PRO A 187 -11.35 -2.34 -4.32
C PRO A 187 -11.10 -1.12 -3.42
N ARG A 188 -10.44 -1.32 -2.27
CA ARG A 188 -10.13 -0.24 -1.33
C ARG A 188 -9.09 0.73 -1.89
N ILE A 189 -8.05 0.20 -2.52
CA ILE A 189 -7.02 1.02 -3.18
C ILE A 189 -7.65 1.82 -4.33
N LEU A 190 -8.51 1.20 -5.14
CA LEU A 190 -9.24 1.90 -6.20
C LEU A 190 -10.14 2.99 -5.64
N GLN A 191 -10.92 2.71 -4.60
CA GLN A 191 -11.79 3.69 -3.95
C GLN A 191 -11.01 4.93 -3.49
N PHE A 192 -9.85 4.74 -2.86
CA PHE A 192 -8.96 5.85 -2.49
C PHE A 192 -8.48 6.65 -3.70
N LEU A 193 -8.01 5.97 -4.75
CA LEU A 193 -7.48 6.62 -5.95
C LEU A 193 -8.53 7.43 -6.74
N TYR A 194 -9.79 7.02 -6.70
CA TYR A 194 -10.91 7.77 -7.28
C TYR A 194 -11.37 8.95 -6.40
N GLY A 195 -10.99 8.97 -5.13
CA GLY A 195 -11.35 10.02 -4.18
C GLY A 195 -10.71 11.38 -4.48
N GLU A 196 -11.31 12.45 -3.93
CA GLU A 196 -10.76 13.81 -4.07
C GLU A 196 -9.46 14.01 -3.30
N GLU A 197 -9.28 13.26 -2.21
CA GLU A 197 -8.05 13.28 -1.41
C GLU A 197 -6.83 12.97 -2.27
N ALA A 198 -6.91 11.97 -3.15
CA ALA A 198 -5.82 11.58 -4.04
C ALA A 198 -5.43 12.68 -5.06
N LYS A 199 -6.32 13.65 -5.33
CA LYS A 199 -6.01 14.80 -6.20
C LYS A 199 -5.20 15.87 -5.49
N ASN A 200 -5.36 16.00 -4.17
CA ASN A 200 -4.79 17.09 -3.40
C ASN A 200 -3.49 16.67 -2.72
N VAL A 201 -2.42 16.56 -3.52
CA VAL A 201 -1.11 16.13 -3.04
C VAL A 201 -0.44 17.26 -2.24
N ARG A 202 -0.43 17.11 -0.90
CA ARG A 202 0.11 18.12 0.03
C ARG A 202 1.51 17.78 0.54
N SER A 203 1.83 16.50 0.71
CA SER A 203 3.12 16.03 1.24
C SER A 203 3.85 15.11 0.26
N LYS A 204 5.15 14.92 0.51
CA LYS A 204 5.97 13.96 -0.23
C LYS A 204 5.53 12.51 0.03
N GLY A 205 5.23 12.13 1.27
CA GLY A 205 4.83 10.75 1.55
C GLY A 205 3.43 10.43 1.01
N MET A 206 2.52 11.40 0.93
CA MET A 206 1.24 11.24 0.23
C MET A 206 1.44 10.97 -1.27
N LEU A 207 2.39 11.67 -1.90
CA LEU A 207 2.75 11.40 -3.30
C LEU A 207 3.27 9.96 -3.46
N GLU A 208 4.23 9.55 -2.61
CA GLU A 208 4.80 8.19 -2.63
C GLU A 208 3.71 7.12 -2.42
N PHE A 209 2.76 7.38 -1.51
CA PHE A 209 1.64 6.49 -1.23
C PHE A 209 0.69 6.35 -2.43
N ILE A 210 0.37 7.45 -3.12
CA ILE A 210 -0.47 7.44 -4.34
C ILE A 210 0.25 6.67 -5.45
N LEU A 211 1.56 6.90 -5.64
CA LEU A 211 2.34 6.23 -6.68
C LEU A 211 2.45 4.72 -6.45
N GLU A 212 2.66 4.28 -5.20
CA GLU A 212 2.67 2.86 -4.85
C GLU A 212 1.26 2.23 -4.93
N SER A 213 0.21 2.97 -4.57
CA SER A 213 -1.18 2.55 -4.79
C SER A 213 -1.49 2.34 -6.27
N LEU A 214 -1.06 3.28 -7.13
CA LEU A 214 -1.16 3.14 -8.59
C LEU A 214 -0.37 1.93 -9.10
N ARG A 215 0.85 1.71 -8.58
CA ARG A 215 1.67 0.55 -8.92
C ARG A 215 0.97 -0.76 -8.57
N ALA A 216 0.35 -0.85 -7.39
CA ALA A 216 -0.39 -2.04 -6.97
C ALA A 216 -1.51 -2.41 -7.98
N ILE A 217 -2.29 -1.43 -8.44
CA ILE A 217 -3.34 -1.66 -9.44
C ILE A 217 -2.76 -1.97 -10.83
N GLN A 218 -1.64 -1.35 -11.21
CA GLN A 218 -0.98 -1.63 -12.48
C GLN A 218 -0.45 -3.07 -12.57
N ILE A 219 0.05 -3.61 -11.46
CA ILE A 219 0.43 -5.02 -11.36
C ILE A 219 -0.77 -5.91 -11.71
N LEU A 220 -1.99 -5.56 -11.27
CA LEU A 220 -3.19 -6.33 -11.62
C LEU A 220 -3.48 -6.33 -13.13
N VAL A 221 -3.28 -5.21 -13.82
CA VAL A 221 -3.41 -5.14 -15.29
C VAL A 221 -2.42 -6.11 -15.96
N GLN A 222 -1.15 -6.08 -15.52
CA GLN A 222 -0.10 -6.96 -16.06
C GLN A 222 -0.34 -8.44 -15.73
N LEU A 223 -0.84 -8.73 -14.53
CA LEU A 223 -1.19 -10.09 -14.12
C LEU A 223 -2.37 -10.62 -14.92
N VAL A 224 -3.38 -9.79 -15.20
CA VAL A 224 -4.49 -10.19 -16.06
C VAL A 224 -3.98 -10.51 -17.47
N ASP A 225 -3.07 -9.71 -18.04
CA ASP A 225 -2.47 -10.06 -19.33
C ASP A 225 -1.66 -11.36 -19.27
N SER A 226 -0.95 -11.59 -18.17
CA SER A 226 -0.15 -12.80 -17.96
C SER A 226 -1.00 -14.05 -17.75
N TRP A 227 -2.11 -13.95 -17.01
CA TRP A 227 -3.07 -15.03 -16.79
C TRP A 227 -4.00 -15.27 -17.98
N ALA A 228 -4.30 -14.23 -18.75
CA ALA A 228 -5.35 -14.24 -19.75
C ALA A 228 -4.80 -14.34 -21.17
N LYS A 229 -4.03 -15.40 -21.44
CA LYS A 229 -4.02 -15.95 -22.80
C LYS A 229 -5.40 -16.50 -23.23
N CYS A 230 -6.40 -16.58 -22.35
CA CYS A 230 -7.70 -17.22 -22.65
C CYS A 230 -8.98 -16.41 -22.36
N THR A 231 -8.94 -15.13 -21.94
CA THR A 231 -10.19 -14.35 -21.82
C THR A 231 -10.00 -12.85 -22.08
N LEU A 232 -10.34 -12.44 -23.29
CA LEU A 232 -10.24 -11.06 -23.82
C LEU A 232 -11.04 -10.01 -23.01
N LYS A 233 -11.96 -10.41 -22.13
CA LYS A 233 -12.90 -9.50 -21.45
C LYS A 233 -12.37 -8.90 -20.14
N SER A 234 -11.48 -9.56 -19.42
CA SER A 234 -11.05 -9.11 -18.08
C SER A 234 -9.93 -8.06 -18.09
N GLY A 235 -9.03 -8.09 -19.08
CA GLY A 235 -7.96 -7.08 -19.23
C GLY A 235 -8.52 -5.71 -19.57
N VAL A 236 -9.51 -5.68 -20.46
CA VAL A 236 -10.25 -4.47 -20.84
C VAL A 236 -10.97 -3.86 -19.64
N GLN A 237 -11.57 -4.68 -18.77
CA GLN A 237 -12.23 -4.20 -17.54
C GLN A 237 -11.24 -3.51 -16.59
N MET A 238 -10.03 -4.04 -16.40
CA MET A 238 -9.03 -3.37 -15.56
C MET A 238 -8.53 -2.06 -16.20
N LEU A 239 -8.42 -1.99 -17.52
CA LEU A 239 -8.11 -0.75 -18.24
C LEU A 239 -9.20 0.32 -18.03
N THR A 240 -10.47 -0.09 -17.99
CA THR A 240 -11.59 0.82 -17.71
C THR A 240 -11.54 1.43 -16.31
N LEU A 241 -10.82 0.80 -15.37
CA LEU A 241 -10.62 1.30 -14.01
C LEU A 241 -9.39 2.20 -13.91
N ILE A 242 -8.26 1.83 -14.51
CA ILE A 242 -7.00 2.60 -14.33
C ILE A 242 -6.94 3.86 -15.19
N VAL A 243 -7.48 3.84 -16.42
CA VAL A 243 -7.39 4.98 -17.35
C VAL A 243 -8.12 6.22 -16.81
N PRO A 244 -9.36 6.12 -16.29
CA PRO A 244 -10.03 7.27 -15.67
C PRO A 244 -9.26 7.83 -14.48
N VAL A 245 -8.70 6.98 -13.61
CA VAL A 245 -7.90 7.41 -12.45
C VAL A 245 -6.70 8.24 -12.90
N LEU A 246 -5.92 7.75 -13.87
CA LEU A 246 -4.76 8.47 -14.36
C LEU A 246 -5.14 9.81 -15.02
N ILE A 247 -6.26 9.87 -15.74
CA ILE A 247 -6.77 11.12 -16.34
C ILE A 247 -7.26 12.10 -15.27
N ASN A 248 -7.80 11.57 -14.16
CA ASN A 248 -8.24 12.37 -13.02
C ASN A 248 -7.07 13.13 -12.39
N PHE A 249 -5.87 12.53 -12.35
CA PHE A 249 -4.64 13.16 -11.87
C PHE A 249 -3.99 14.14 -12.85
N LEU A 250 -4.47 14.20 -14.10
CA LEU A 250 -3.98 15.20 -15.05
C LEU A 250 -4.51 16.60 -14.73
N VAL A 251 -3.76 17.61 -15.16
CA VAL A 251 -4.16 19.02 -15.08
C VAL A 251 -5.47 19.23 -15.81
N GLU A 252 -6.35 20.03 -15.23
CA GLU A 252 -7.60 20.42 -15.87
C GLU A 252 -7.34 21.37 -17.04
N PRO A 253 -8.06 21.25 -18.16
CA PRO A 253 -7.76 21.99 -19.39
C PRO A 253 -7.65 23.50 -19.22
N HIS A 254 -8.44 24.08 -18.31
CA HIS A 254 -8.48 25.52 -18.04
C HIS A 254 -7.36 26.01 -17.11
N LEU A 255 -6.66 25.11 -16.41
CA LEU A 255 -5.52 25.42 -15.54
C LEU A 255 -4.18 25.10 -16.22
N VAL A 256 -4.18 24.67 -17.48
CA VAL A 256 -2.95 24.32 -18.19
C VAL A 256 -2.11 25.57 -18.41
N GLY A 257 -0.91 25.59 -17.83
CA GLY A 257 0.00 26.74 -17.85
C GLY A 257 0.08 27.51 -16.53
N MET A 258 -0.79 27.21 -15.56
CA MET A 258 -0.68 27.76 -14.21
C MET A 258 0.40 27.04 -13.38
N PRO A 259 1.04 27.74 -12.43
CA PRO A 259 2.04 27.13 -11.56
C PRO A 259 1.41 26.02 -10.71
N MET A 260 2.07 24.87 -10.68
CA MET A 260 1.66 23.71 -9.86
C MET A 260 2.64 23.50 -8.72
N THR A 261 2.16 22.93 -7.62
CA THR A 261 3.04 22.43 -6.56
C THR A 261 3.95 21.33 -7.14
N GLY A 262 5.19 21.25 -6.65
CA GLY A 262 6.17 20.29 -7.16
C GLY A 262 5.65 18.84 -7.14
N HIS A 263 4.97 18.44 -6.07
CA HIS A 263 4.39 17.11 -5.93
C HIS A 263 3.26 16.82 -6.93
N ARG A 264 2.38 17.80 -7.18
CA ARG A 264 1.29 17.67 -8.16
C ARG A 264 1.83 17.60 -9.59
N LYS A 265 2.89 18.34 -9.90
CA LYS A 265 3.58 18.25 -11.19
C LYS A 265 4.19 16.86 -11.41
N LEU A 266 4.86 16.30 -10.40
CA LEU A 266 5.41 14.95 -10.48
C LEU A 266 4.30 13.90 -10.69
N LEU A 267 3.19 13.99 -9.94
CA LEU A 267 2.05 13.09 -10.13
C LEU A 267 1.45 13.20 -11.53
N HIS A 268 1.31 14.43 -12.04
CA HIS A 268 0.86 14.69 -13.40
C HIS A 268 1.76 14.03 -14.44
N ASP A 269 3.08 14.26 -14.34
CA ASP A 269 4.05 13.78 -15.32
C ASP A 269 4.10 12.24 -15.33
N GLU A 270 4.12 11.61 -14.15
CA GLU A 270 4.03 10.15 -13.99
C GLU A 270 2.74 9.58 -14.58
N SER A 271 1.59 10.22 -14.28
CA SER A 271 0.29 9.77 -14.79
C SER A 271 0.21 9.87 -16.31
N LEU A 272 0.75 10.95 -16.88
CA LEU A 272 0.81 11.15 -18.33
C LEU A 272 1.72 10.10 -19.00
N GLN A 273 2.91 9.85 -18.45
CA GLN A 273 3.82 8.82 -18.98
C GLN A 273 3.17 7.43 -18.97
N LYS A 274 2.49 7.07 -17.88
CA LYS A 274 1.74 5.81 -17.75
C LYS A 274 0.61 5.73 -18.79
N LEU A 275 -0.15 6.80 -19.00
CA LEU A 275 -1.19 6.87 -20.03
C LEU A 275 -0.63 6.71 -21.44
N MET A 276 0.51 7.35 -21.75
CA MET A 276 1.16 7.19 -23.06
C MET A 276 1.58 5.74 -23.29
N LYS A 277 2.15 5.08 -22.28
CA LYS A 277 2.54 3.67 -22.36
C LYS A 277 1.34 2.75 -22.57
N ILE A 278 0.26 2.95 -21.82
CA ILE A 278 -1.00 2.19 -21.98
C ILE A 278 -1.58 2.41 -23.38
N GLY A 279 -1.61 3.64 -23.89
CA GLY A 279 -2.12 3.94 -25.22
C GLY A 279 -1.32 3.30 -26.36
N LEU A 280 -0.03 3.02 -26.16
CA LEU A 280 0.79 2.26 -27.09
C LEU A 280 0.58 0.74 -26.94
N GLN A 281 0.37 0.26 -25.72
CA GLN A 281 0.25 -1.16 -25.40
C GLN A 281 -1.13 -1.74 -25.74
N TYR A 282 -2.21 -0.95 -25.61
CA TYR A 282 -3.61 -1.38 -25.82
C TYR A 282 -4.36 -0.39 -26.73
N ARG A 283 -3.91 -0.28 -27.99
CA ARG A 283 -4.36 0.79 -28.91
C ARG A 283 -5.87 0.75 -29.17
N GLU A 284 -6.43 -0.43 -29.44
CA GLU A 284 -7.85 -0.58 -29.80
C GLU A 284 -8.76 -0.36 -28.59
N GLU A 285 -8.40 -0.93 -27.45
CA GLU A 285 -9.13 -0.80 -26.19
C GLU A 285 -9.10 0.63 -25.68
N PHE A 286 -7.93 1.27 -25.72
CA PHE A 286 -7.78 2.67 -25.32
C PHE A 286 -8.59 3.60 -26.24
N ARG A 287 -8.60 3.33 -27.54
CA ARG A 287 -9.42 4.08 -28.50
C ARG A 287 -10.91 3.92 -28.21
N ALA A 288 -11.37 2.69 -27.92
CA ALA A 288 -12.75 2.43 -27.55
C ALA A 288 -13.14 3.18 -26.26
N LEU A 289 -12.28 3.18 -25.23
CA LEU A 289 -12.52 3.90 -23.98
C LEU A 289 -12.58 5.41 -24.17
N MET A 290 -11.68 5.99 -24.97
CA MET A 290 -11.72 7.42 -25.32
C MET A 290 -12.95 7.78 -26.17
N GLY A 291 -13.54 6.81 -26.86
CA GLY A 291 -14.80 6.98 -27.59
C GLY A 291 -16.03 7.02 -26.69
N GLN A 292 -15.98 6.38 -25.51
CA GLN A 292 -17.10 6.31 -24.56
C GLN A 292 -17.27 7.60 -23.74
N CYS A 293 -16.18 8.31 -23.44
CA CYS A 293 -16.21 9.56 -22.67
C CYS A 293 -15.44 10.68 -23.38
N THR A 294 -16.19 11.61 -23.98
CA THR A 294 -15.63 12.73 -24.77
C THR A 294 -14.87 13.74 -23.91
N GLU A 295 -15.32 13.98 -22.68
CA GLU A 295 -14.68 14.91 -21.74
C GLU A 295 -13.25 14.46 -21.37
N MET A 296 -13.10 13.18 -20.99
CA MET A 296 -11.80 12.58 -20.69
C MET A 296 -10.84 12.64 -21.89
N ARG A 297 -11.36 12.40 -23.09
CA ARG A 297 -10.58 12.50 -24.34
C ARG A 297 -10.08 13.91 -24.57
N VAL A 298 -10.96 14.91 -24.47
CA VAL A 298 -10.60 16.33 -24.66
C VAL A 298 -9.55 16.76 -23.63
N LYS A 299 -9.71 16.35 -22.37
CA LYS A 299 -8.73 16.63 -21.30
C LYS A 299 -7.36 16.08 -21.66
N LEU A 300 -7.29 14.81 -22.04
CA LEU A 300 -6.03 14.15 -22.42
C LEU A 300 -5.39 14.81 -23.65
N GLU A 301 -6.15 15.09 -24.71
CA GLU A 301 -5.64 15.74 -25.91
C GLU A 301 -5.08 17.13 -25.62
N THR A 302 -5.75 17.91 -24.78
CA THR A 302 -5.30 19.26 -24.41
C THR A 302 -3.96 19.21 -23.67
N VAL A 303 -3.83 18.29 -22.71
CA VAL A 303 -2.58 18.07 -21.97
C VAL A 303 -1.45 17.62 -22.90
N ILE A 304 -1.72 16.70 -23.85
CA ILE A 304 -0.71 16.22 -24.82
C ILE A 304 -0.27 17.33 -25.79
N LYS A 305 -1.21 18.15 -26.27
CA LYS A 305 -0.88 19.26 -27.19
C LYS A 305 0.05 20.27 -26.51
N ASN A 306 -0.20 20.56 -25.22
CA ASN A 306 0.62 21.48 -24.44
C ASN A 306 1.98 20.87 -24.02
N SER A 307 2.06 19.56 -23.79
CA SER A 307 3.36 18.90 -23.54
C SER A 307 4.24 18.81 -24.80
N LYS A 308 3.63 18.64 -25.98
CA LYS A 308 4.31 18.69 -27.29
C LYS A 308 4.75 20.10 -27.69
N SER A 309 4.00 21.14 -27.31
CA SER A 309 4.41 22.53 -27.55
C SER A 309 5.63 22.91 -26.71
N LEU A 310 5.75 22.39 -25.48
CA LEU A 310 6.93 22.53 -24.61
C LEU A 310 8.17 21.82 -25.18
N THR A 311 8.01 20.66 -25.84
CA THR A 311 9.13 19.97 -26.50
C THR A 311 9.56 20.67 -27.79
N ASN A 312 8.63 21.23 -28.57
CA ASN A 312 8.97 22.02 -29.77
C ASN A 312 9.66 23.35 -29.46
N HIS A 313 9.38 23.99 -28.31
CA HIS A 313 10.08 25.20 -27.90
C HIS A 313 11.52 24.96 -27.41
N GLN A 314 11.89 23.74 -27.01
CA GLN A 314 13.29 23.41 -26.69
C GLN A 314 14.18 23.19 -27.93
N TRP A 315 13.61 22.94 -29.11
CA TRP A 315 14.35 22.81 -30.38
C TRP A 315 14.58 24.14 -31.12
N LYS A 316 13.92 25.23 -30.70
CA LYS A 316 14.11 26.58 -31.28
C LYS A 316 15.07 27.48 -30.48
N ARG A 317 15.65 26.97 -29.39
CA ARG A 317 16.70 27.64 -28.60
C ARG A 317 17.94 26.74 -28.45
N ARG A 318 18.42 26.21 -29.57
CA ARG A 318 19.82 25.79 -29.74
C ARG A 318 20.31 26.30 -31.07
#